data_AF-A0A061HHK2-F1
#
_entry.id   AF-A0A061HHK2-F1
#
_cell.length_a   1.000
_cell.length_b   1.000
_cell.length_c   1.000
_cell.angle_alpha   90.00
_cell.angle_beta   90.00
_cell.angle_gamma   90.00
#
_symmetry.space_group_name_H-M   'P 1'
#
loop_
_entity.id
_entity.type
_entity.pdbx_description
1 polymer ?
#
loop_
_entity_poly.entity_id
_entity_poly.type
_entity_poly.pdbx_seq_one_letter_code
_entity_poly.pdbx_strand_id
1 'polypeptide(L)' 'MVKLPTDEDTPEKRVKKIFRMMDKDENGCLDMEEFKEGSKRDETIVSALSLYDGLV' A
#
# COMPACT_ATOMS: atom_id res chain seq x y z
N MET A 1 11.85 -16.46 -12.66
CA MET A 1 11.90 -15.01 -12.34
C MET A 1 10.50 -14.47 -12.53
N VAL A 2 9.80 -14.16 -11.43
CA VAL A 2 8.41 -13.67 -11.51
C VAL A 2 8.48 -12.28 -12.13
N LYS A 3 7.89 -12.10 -13.31
CA LYS A 3 7.76 -10.77 -13.93
C LYS A 3 6.66 -10.04 -13.18
N LEU A 4 7.03 -9.06 -12.38
CA LEU A 4 6.06 -8.18 -11.74
C LEU A 4 5.43 -7.26 -12.80
N PRO A 5 4.17 -6.85 -12.62
CA PRO A 5 3.56 -5.80 -13.43
C PRO A 5 4.45 -4.55 -13.45
N THR A 6 4.52 -3.84 -14.57
CA THR A 6 5.36 -2.62 -14.72
C THR A 6 4.99 -1.49 -13.76
N ASP A 7 3.81 -1.56 -13.16
CA ASP A 7 3.26 -0.66 -12.14
C ASP A 7 3.56 -1.12 -10.70
N GLU A 8 4.24 -2.25 -10.51
CA GLU A 8 4.60 -2.83 -9.20
C GLU A 8 6.02 -3.42 -9.18
N ASP A 9 6.81 -3.18 -10.24
CA ASP A 9 8.16 -3.72 -10.42
C ASP A 9 9.21 -3.04 -9.53
N THR A 10 8.89 -1.90 -8.92
CA THR A 10 9.70 -1.25 -7.89
C THR A 10 8.87 -1.01 -6.61
N PRO A 11 9.53 -0.95 -5.44
CA PRO A 11 8.87 -0.63 -4.17
C PRO A 11 8.07 0.69 -4.24
N GLU A 12 8.62 1.72 -4.88
CA GLU A 12 7.98 3.04 -4.98
C GLU A 12 6.67 2.99 -5.77
N LYS A 13 6.66 2.26 -6.90
CA LYS A 13 5.44 2.13 -7.71
C LYS A 13 4.37 1.33 -6.98
N ARG A 14 4.77 0.28 -6.27
CA ARG A 14 3.85 -0.51 -5.43
C ARG A 14 3.25 0.32 -4.30
N VAL A 15 4.07 1.09 -3.58
CA VAL A 15 3.59 2.02 -2.54
C VAL A 15 2.64 3.07 -3.13
N LYS A 16 2.99 3.65 -4.29
CA LYS A 16 2.14 4.63 -4.97
C LYS A 16 0.77 4.06 -5.37
N LYS A 17 0.74 2.82 -5.84
CA LYS A 17 -0.50 2.11 -6.19
C LYS A 17 -1.38 1.87 -4.96
N ILE A 18 -0.78 1.35 -3.88
CA ILE A 18 -1.47 1.11 -2.60
C ILE A 18 -2.01 2.42 -2.03
N PHE A 19 -1.18 3.45 -1.95
CA PHE A 19 -1.57 4.76 -1.40
C PHE A 19 -2.77 5.33 -2.14
N ARG A 20 -2.75 5.30 -3.48
CA ARG A 20 -3.86 5.77 -4.31
C ARG A 20 -5.14 4.95 -4.15
N MET A 21 -5.03 3.68 -3.77
CA MET A 21 -6.21 2.86 -3.47
C MET A 21 -6.83 3.19 -2.11
N MET A 22 -6.01 3.66 -1.15
CA MET A 22 -6.42 4.01 0.20
C MET A 22 -6.95 5.45 0.30
N ASP A 23 -6.31 6.40 -0.36
CA ASP A 23 -6.65 7.83 -0.41
C ASP A 23 -7.94 8.01 -1.23
N LYS A 24 -9.09 8.10 -0.55
CA LYS A 24 -10.41 8.09 -1.17
C LYS A 24 -10.84 9.47 -1.62
N ASP A 25 -10.43 10.49 -0.89
CA ASP A 25 -10.73 11.87 -1.22
C ASP A 25 -9.68 12.50 -2.16
N GLU A 26 -8.61 11.77 -2.47
CA GLU A 26 -7.49 12.17 -3.34
C GLU A 26 -6.80 13.45 -2.83
N ASN A 27 -6.79 13.66 -1.51
CA ASN A 27 -6.17 14.83 -0.88
C ASN A 27 -4.62 14.68 -0.74
N GLY A 28 -4.08 13.49 -1.04
CA GLY A 28 -2.65 13.20 -0.97
C GLY A 28 -2.14 12.80 0.43
N CYS A 29 -3.04 12.61 1.39
CA CYS A 29 -2.81 12.13 2.75
C CYS A 29 -3.79 10.98 3.04
N LEU A 30 -3.46 10.14 4.03
CA LEU A 30 -4.43 9.17 4.55
C LEU A 30 -4.86 9.61 5.93
N ASP A 31 -6.16 9.80 6.10
CA ASP A 31 -6.71 9.96 7.43
C ASP A 31 -6.86 8.59 8.14
N MET A 32 -7.27 8.63 9.41
CA MET A 32 -7.40 7.43 10.22
C MET A 32 -8.51 6.48 9.73
N GLU A 33 -9.58 7.00 9.14
CA GLU A 33 -10.68 6.18 8.61
C GLU A 33 -10.27 5.51 7.30
N GLU A 34 -9.67 6.26 6.38
CA GLU A 34 -9.10 5.75 5.13
C GLU A 34 -8.04 4.69 5.38
N PHE A 35 -7.17 4.93 6.37
CA PHE A 35 -6.16 3.95 6.77
C PHE A 35 -6.79 2.66 7.30
N LYS A 36 -7.78 2.77 8.20
CA LYS A 36 -8.48 1.61 8.76
C LYS A 36 -9.26 0.83 7.72
N GLU A 37 -9.95 1.52 6.82
CA GLU A 37 -10.74 0.90 5.76
C GLU A 37 -9.84 0.24 4.72
N GLY A 38 -8.79 0.94 4.28
CA GLY A 38 -7.79 0.42 3.34
C GLY A 38 -7.08 -0.82 3.88
N SER A 39 -6.65 -0.77 5.15
CA SER A 39 -5.99 -1.90 5.81
C SER A 39 -6.90 -3.13 5.99
N LYS A 40 -8.23 -2.94 6.10
CA LYS A 40 -9.19 -4.05 6.19
C LYS A 40 -9.51 -4.68 4.84
N ARG A 41 -9.46 -3.90 3.76
CA ARG A 41 -9.86 -4.35 2.43
C ARG A 41 -8.77 -5.07 1.65
N ASP A 42 -7.50 -4.84 1.99
CA ASP A 42 -6.40 -5.36 1.19
C ASP A 42 -5.30 -5.98 2.07
N GLU A 43 -5.23 -7.31 2.05
CA GLU A 43 -4.24 -8.09 2.79
C GLU A 43 -2.80 -7.77 2.35
N THR A 44 -2.59 -7.25 1.14
CA THR A 44 -1.25 -6.87 0.66
C THR A 44 -0.74 -5.61 1.35
N ILE A 45 -1.63 -4.73 1.80
CA ILE A 45 -1.30 -3.53 2.57
C ILE A 45 -0.88 -3.91 3.99
N VAL A 46 -1.63 -4.82 4.61
CA VAL A 46 -1.27 -5.40 5.92
C VAL A 46 0.09 -6.08 5.82
N SER A 47 0.30 -6.91 4.79
CA SER A 47 1.59 -7.56 4.54
C SER A 47 2.71 -6.54 4.29
N ALA A 48 2.45 -5.44 3.58
CA ALA A 48 3.42 -4.38 3.34
C ALA A 48 3.83 -3.65 4.62
N LEU A 49 2.90 -3.41 5.55
CA LEU A 49 3.19 -2.85 6.86
C LEU A 49 3.96 -3.85 7.74
N SER A 50 3.59 -5.13 7.69
CA SER A 50 4.25 -6.21 8.43
C SER A 50 5.65 -6.53 7.91
N LEU A 51 5.96 -6.22 6.64
CA LEU A 51 7.32 -6.40 6.09
C LEU A 51 8.37 -5.54 6.82
N TYR A 52 7.96 -4.46 7.48
CA TYR A 52 8.86 -3.61 8.27
C TYR A 52 9.14 -4.16 9.69
N ASP A 53 8.33 -5.11 10.18
CA ASP A 53 8.43 -5.66 11.55
C ASP A 53 9.65 -6.59 11.75
N GLY A 54 10.34 -6.97 10.67
CA GLY A 54 11.55 -7.82 10.70
C GLY A 54 12.84 -7.13 10.23
N LEU A 55 12.81 -5.80 10.00
CA LEU A 55 13.93 -5.04 9.44
C LEU A 55 14.56 -4.05 10.43
N VAL A 56 14.19 -4.09 11.72
CA VAL A 56 14.73 -3.24 12.78
C VAL A 56 15.33 -4.10 13.89
#